data_AF-A0A7C7XGX5-F1
#
_entry.id   AF-A0A7C7XGX5-F1
#
_cell.length_a   1.000
_cell.length_b   1.000
_cell.length_c   1.000
_cell.angle_alpha   90.00
_cell.angle_beta   90.00
_cell.angle_gamma   90.00
#
_symmetry.space_group_name_H-M   'P 1'
#
loop_
_entity.id
_entity.type
_entity.pdbx_description
1 polymer ?
#
loop_
_entity_poly.entity_id
_entity_poly.type
_entity_poly.pdbx_seq_one_letter_code
_entity_poly.pdbx_strand_id
1 'polypeptide(L)'
;MALIVSNTLGLGGEQMRLAAQSWWILDEGGSKTEMGLAAGLRFIPIVIITLYAGVMIDRIGGKRVLILERSFLVILSLVTAFVLFSDQVQIWHIVVLTAIAGTTIAMGYPSTQSLVPQVAPKELFQSANSMNQLGNALGRTLGPLLAGILIAIKDAAVAFIGLAVVYAVSALATFGIGTKTPLCSESGSAIGQIADGLRYIRRNPILMWVILMAYSVVFLSFFFSDHPGLRSRCTQHQ
;
A
#
# COMPACT_ATOMS: atom_id res chain seq x y z
N MET A 1 17.82 9.67 -4.41
CA MET A 1 18.05 8.20 -4.42
C MET A 1 17.36 7.48 -3.26
N ALA A 2 17.63 7.83 -2.00
CA ALA A 2 17.02 7.18 -0.83
C ALA A 2 15.48 7.08 -0.87
N LEU A 3 14.79 8.16 -1.29
CA LEU A 3 13.33 8.17 -1.46
C LEU A 3 12.84 7.16 -2.51
N ILE A 4 13.56 7.03 -3.63
CA ILE A 4 13.19 6.09 -4.70
C ILE A 4 13.34 4.66 -4.20
N VAL A 5 14.46 4.33 -3.55
CA VAL A 5 14.70 3.00 -2.97
C VAL A 5 13.63 2.64 -1.94
N SER A 6 13.33 3.57 -1.02
CA SER A 6 12.26 3.38 -0.02
C SER A 6 10.92 3.09 -0.69
N ASN A 7 10.54 3.90 -1.70
CA ASN A 7 9.26 3.74 -2.40
C ASN A 7 9.18 2.42 -3.16
N THR A 8 10.24 2.06 -3.88
CA THR A 8 10.32 0.80 -4.64
C THR A 8 10.21 -0.42 -3.72
N LEU A 9 10.93 -0.44 -2.59
CA LEU A 9 10.83 -1.52 -1.62
C LEU A 9 9.44 -1.57 -0.95
N GLY A 10 8.84 -0.42 -0.68
CA GLY A 10 7.49 -0.35 -0.14
C GLY A 10 6.44 -0.96 -1.04
N LEU A 11 6.43 -0.56 -2.32
CA LEU A 11 5.52 -1.09 -3.32
C LEU A 11 5.82 -2.56 -3.65
N GLY A 12 7.10 -2.92 -3.73
CA GLY A 12 7.51 -4.31 -3.92
C GLY A 12 7.02 -5.20 -2.77
N GLY A 13 7.16 -4.74 -1.53
CA GLY A 13 6.61 -5.40 -0.36
C GLY A 13 5.08 -5.52 -0.40
N GLU A 14 4.38 -4.47 -0.86
CA GLU A 14 2.91 -4.55 -1.02
C GLU A 14 2.50 -5.67 -2.00
N GLN A 15 3.20 -5.77 -3.12
CA GLN A 15 2.92 -6.77 -4.15
C GLN A 15 3.31 -8.18 -3.70
N MET A 16 4.42 -8.29 -2.96
CA MET A 16 4.85 -9.53 -2.30
C MET A 16 3.81 -10.02 -1.29
N ARG A 17 3.26 -9.12 -0.46
CA ARG A 17 2.20 -9.44 0.51
C ARG A 17 0.93 -9.95 -0.17
N LEU A 18 0.46 -9.25 -1.21
CA LEU A 18 -0.73 -9.65 -1.95
C LEU A 18 -0.56 -11.05 -2.57
N ALA A 19 0.62 -11.35 -3.13
CA ALA A 19 0.93 -12.67 -3.67
C ALA A 19 0.95 -13.74 -2.56
N ALA A 20 1.64 -13.49 -1.45
CA ALA A 20 1.76 -14.45 -0.36
C ALA A 20 0.42 -14.75 0.31
N GLN A 21 -0.39 -13.71 0.52
CA GLN A 21 -1.74 -13.85 1.06
C GLN A 21 -2.66 -14.62 0.11
N SER A 22 -2.64 -14.30 -1.18
CA SER A 22 -3.48 -14.99 -2.18
C SER A 22 -3.13 -16.47 -2.25
N TRP A 23 -1.84 -16.80 -2.16
CA TRP A 23 -1.39 -18.19 -2.08
C TRP A 23 -1.95 -18.89 -0.84
N TRP A 24 -1.74 -18.31 0.34
CA TRP A 24 -2.14 -18.96 1.60
C TRP A 24 -3.65 -19.21 1.68
N ILE A 25 -4.48 -18.25 1.26
CA ILE A 25 -5.95 -18.44 1.31
C ILE A 25 -6.41 -19.56 0.37
N LEU A 26 -5.78 -19.69 -0.80
CA LEU A 26 -6.11 -20.75 -1.76
C LEU A 26 -5.65 -22.13 -1.26
N ASP A 27 -4.51 -22.19 -0.58
CA ASP A 27 -3.97 -23.41 0.01
C ASP A 27 -4.87 -23.95 1.14
N GLU A 28 -5.42 -23.04 1.96
CA GLU A 28 -6.35 -23.37 3.05
C GLU A 28 -7.78 -23.72 2.57
N GLY A 29 -8.03 -23.74 1.26
CA GLY A 29 -9.34 -24.07 0.69
C GLY A 29 -10.40 -22.97 0.81
N GLY A 30 -10.00 -21.72 1.06
CA GLY A 30 -10.90 -20.58 1.15
C GLY A 30 -11.66 -20.30 -0.15
N SER A 31 -12.91 -19.83 -0.04
CA SER A 31 -13.70 -19.50 -1.23
C SER A 31 -13.27 -18.15 -1.82
N LYS A 32 -13.31 -18.04 -3.15
CA LYS A 32 -13.01 -16.78 -3.88
C LYS A 32 -13.92 -15.62 -3.46
N THR A 33 -15.14 -15.91 -2.99
CA THR A 33 -16.13 -14.93 -2.57
C THR A 33 -15.75 -14.26 -1.24
N GLU A 34 -15.19 -15.03 -0.30
CA GLU A 34 -14.71 -14.52 0.99
C GLU A 34 -13.46 -13.66 0.82
N MET A 35 -12.57 -14.06 -0.09
CA MET A 35 -11.43 -13.23 -0.51
C MET A 35 -11.88 -11.89 -1.09
N GLY A 36 -12.90 -11.88 -1.96
CA GLY A 36 -13.43 -10.67 -2.56
C GLY A 36 -14.08 -9.72 -1.54
N LEU A 37 -14.85 -10.26 -0.59
CA LEU A 37 -15.44 -9.48 0.51
C LEU A 37 -14.38 -8.87 1.42
N ALA A 38 -13.35 -9.65 1.77
CA ALA A 38 -12.20 -9.19 2.55
C ALA A 38 -11.42 -8.07 1.84
N ALA A 39 -11.16 -8.24 0.54
CA ALA A 39 -10.50 -7.26 -0.29
C ALA A 39 -11.33 -5.97 -0.43
N GLY A 40 -12.66 -6.09 -0.50
CA GLY A 40 -13.59 -4.96 -0.56
C GLY A 40 -13.64 -4.16 0.76
N LEU A 41 -13.65 -4.85 1.89
CA LEU A 41 -13.82 -4.20 3.20
C LEU A 41 -12.63 -3.29 3.57
N ARG A 42 -11.43 -3.55 3.03
CA ARG A 42 -10.24 -2.71 3.26
C ARG A 42 -10.37 -1.29 2.69
N PHE A 43 -11.25 -1.06 1.70
CA PHE A 43 -11.35 0.24 1.04
C PHE A 43 -12.03 1.30 1.91
N ILE A 44 -12.99 0.92 2.75
CA ILE A 44 -13.69 1.83 3.66
C ILE A 44 -12.70 2.58 4.57
N PRO A 45 -11.82 1.90 5.32
CA PRO A 45 -10.90 2.59 6.21
C PRO A 45 -9.78 3.32 5.45
N ILE A 46 -9.42 2.89 4.22
CA ILE A 46 -8.44 3.62 3.39
C ILE A 46 -8.88 5.07 3.14
N VAL A 47 -10.16 5.33 2.84
CA VAL A 47 -10.65 6.69 2.58
C VAL A 47 -10.48 7.59 3.81
N ILE A 48 -10.88 7.09 4.97
CA ILE A 48 -10.81 7.82 6.25
C ILE A 48 -9.35 8.09 6.62
N ILE A 49 -8.49 7.08 6.48
CA ILE A 49 -7.09 7.17 6.86
C ILE A 49 -6.31 8.05 5.90
N THR A 50 -6.65 8.09 4.61
CA THR A 50 -5.99 8.99 3.66
C THR A 50 -6.23 10.46 4.01
N LEU A 51 -7.44 10.81 4.45
CA LEU A 51 -7.75 12.16 4.94
C LEU A 51 -6.96 12.49 6.21
N TYR A 52 -6.86 11.55 7.14
CA TYR A 52 -6.08 11.72 8.37
C TYR A 52 -4.56 11.79 8.10
N ALA A 53 -4.07 11.05 7.11
CA ALA A 53 -2.67 11.03 6.71
C ALA A 53 -2.20 12.41 6.26
N GLY A 54 -3.02 13.16 5.51
CA GLY A 54 -2.73 14.55 5.14
C GLY A 54 -2.45 15.43 6.35
N VAL A 55 -3.35 15.38 7.35
CA VAL A 55 -3.17 16.15 8.59
C VAL A 55 -1.93 15.71 9.37
N MET A 56 -1.63 14.40 9.42
CA MET A 56 -0.39 13.93 10.04
C MET A 56 0.85 14.46 9.31
N ILE A 57 0.84 14.45 7.96
CA ILE A 57 1.96 14.94 7.14
C ILE A 57 2.20 16.42 7.39
N ASP A 58 1.14 17.21 7.50
CA ASP A 58 1.23 18.64 7.80
C ASP A 58 1.78 18.89 9.21
N ARG A 59 1.44 18.05 10.19
CA ARG A 59 1.85 18.22 11.61
C ARG A 59 3.24 17.69 11.95
N ILE A 60 3.57 16.47 11.52
CA ILE A 60 4.82 15.78 11.91
C ILE A 60 5.79 15.59 10.74
N GLY A 61 5.39 15.98 9.53
CA GLY A 61 6.21 15.90 8.32
C GLY A 61 6.13 14.53 7.65
N GLY A 62 6.11 14.52 6.31
CA GLY A 62 5.98 13.30 5.51
C GLY A 62 7.04 12.23 5.76
N LYS A 63 8.27 12.62 6.14
CA LYS A 63 9.32 11.65 6.50
C LYS A 63 8.95 10.84 7.73
N ARG A 64 8.42 11.48 8.79
CA ARG A 64 8.06 10.80 10.03
C ARG A 64 6.86 9.89 9.82
N VAL A 65 5.85 10.37 9.08
CA VAL A 65 4.68 9.55 8.71
C VAL A 65 5.11 8.31 7.92
N LEU A 66 6.02 8.46 6.96
CA LEU A 66 6.54 7.34 6.18
C LEU A 66 7.31 6.34 7.05
N ILE A 67 8.15 6.81 8.00
CA ILE A 67 8.85 5.91 8.93
C ILE A 67 7.86 5.14 9.82
N LEU A 68 6.83 5.81 10.34
CA LEU A 68 5.79 5.17 11.15
C LEU A 68 5.02 4.12 10.35
N GLU A 69 4.62 4.45 9.12
CA GLU A 69 3.97 3.53 8.18
C GLU A 69 4.82 2.27 7.96
N ARG A 70 6.10 2.42 7.58
CA ARG A 70 7.00 1.29 7.37
C ARG A 70 7.20 0.46 8.63
N SER A 71 7.36 1.11 9.79
CA SER A 71 7.56 0.42 11.07
C SER A 71 6.33 -0.41 11.45
N PHE A 72 5.13 0.14 11.27
CA PHE A 72 3.88 -0.61 11.47
C PHE A 72 3.77 -1.80 10.51
N LEU A 73 4.17 -1.65 9.24
CA LEU A 73 4.15 -2.75 8.29
C LEU A 73 5.15 -3.87 8.63
N VAL A 74 6.31 -3.54 9.20
CA VAL A 74 7.23 -4.55 9.76
C VAL A 74 6.52 -5.35 10.86
N ILE A 75 5.91 -4.66 11.82
CA ILE A 75 5.21 -5.31 12.94
C ILE A 75 4.07 -6.19 12.41
N LEU A 76 3.23 -5.67 11.51
CA LEU A 76 2.12 -6.43 10.93
C LEU A 76 2.60 -7.66 10.15
N SER A 77 3.71 -7.56 9.43
CA SER A 77 4.29 -8.69 8.70
C SER A 77 4.79 -9.76 9.66
N LEU A 78 5.43 -9.38 10.76
CA LEU A 78 5.87 -10.31 11.80
C LEU A 78 4.70 -10.95 12.56
N VAL A 79 3.67 -10.18 12.90
CA VAL A 79 2.45 -10.70 13.52
C VAL A 79 1.77 -11.70 12.59
N THR A 80 1.69 -11.39 11.29
CA THR A 80 1.12 -12.30 10.29
C THR A 80 1.94 -13.59 10.20
N ALA A 81 3.27 -13.49 10.14
CA ALA A 81 4.14 -14.66 10.15
C ALA A 81 3.94 -15.51 11.42
N PHE A 82 3.87 -14.88 12.60
CA PHE A 82 3.66 -15.57 13.88
C PHE A 82 2.31 -16.30 13.92
N VAL A 83 1.24 -15.66 13.45
CA VAL A 83 -0.09 -16.28 13.35
C VAL A 83 -0.08 -17.45 12.37
N LEU A 84 0.66 -17.37 11.27
CA LEU A 84 0.81 -18.48 10.33
C LEU A 84 1.61 -19.65 10.93
N PHE A 85 2.62 -19.38 11.75
CA PHE A 85 3.38 -20.44 12.44
C PHE A 85 2.62 -21.12 13.58
N SER A 86 1.54 -20.53 14.09
CA SER A 86 0.81 -21.11 15.22
C SER A 86 -0.14 -22.24 14.82
N ASP A 87 -0.28 -22.54 13.51
CA ASP A 87 -1.17 -23.56 12.92
C ASP A 87 -2.66 -23.45 13.34
N GLN A 88 -3.04 -22.35 14.02
CA GLN A 88 -4.41 -22.03 14.43
C GLN A 88 -4.96 -20.83 13.64
N VAL A 89 -4.32 -20.52 12.51
CA VAL A 89 -4.72 -19.41 11.66
C VAL A 89 -6.07 -19.71 11.03
N GLN A 90 -6.90 -18.66 10.94
CA GLN A 90 -8.20 -18.71 10.29
C GLN A 90 -8.21 -17.60 9.25
N ILE A 91 -9.01 -17.77 8.20
CA ILE A 91 -9.11 -16.79 7.11
C ILE A 91 -9.39 -15.38 7.66
N TRP A 92 -10.28 -15.24 8.64
CA TRP A 92 -10.61 -13.93 9.21
C TRP A 92 -9.42 -13.20 9.86
N HIS A 93 -8.47 -13.92 10.46
CA HIS A 93 -7.26 -13.32 11.03
C HIS A 93 -6.45 -12.61 9.94
N ILE A 94 -6.24 -13.29 8.81
CA ILE A 94 -5.53 -12.74 7.65
C ILE A 94 -6.31 -11.58 7.03
N VAL A 95 -7.64 -11.68 6.95
CA VAL A 95 -8.50 -10.59 6.45
C VAL A 95 -8.34 -9.32 7.31
N VAL A 96 -8.41 -9.45 8.63
CA VAL A 96 -8.26 -8.30 9.54
C VAL A 96 -6.86 -7.70 9.45
N LEU A 97 -5.81 -8.52 9.48
CA LEU A 97 -4.43 -8.06 9.33
C LEU A 97 -4.20 -7.36 7.99
N THR A 98 -4.84 -7.84 6.93
CA THR A 98 -4.78 -7.23 5.59
C THR A 98 -5.52 -5.90 5.54
N ALA A 99 -6.68 -5.80 6.19
CA ALA A 99 -7.41 -4.54 6.29
C ALA A 99 -6.56 -3.50 7.02
N ILE A 100 -5.96 -3.87 8.15
CA ILE A 100 -5.06 -2.99 8.92
C ILE A 100 -3.84 -2.61 8.06
N ALA A 101 -3.15 -3.56 7.42
CA ALA A 101 -2.03 -3.26 6.54
C ALA A 101 -2.44 -2.34 5.38
N GLY A 102 -3.59 -2.57 4.76
CA GLY A 102 -4.20 -1.72 3.74
C GLY A 102 -4.32 -0.27 4.16
N THR A 103 -4.79 -0.04 5.38
CA THR A 103 -4.91 1.31 5.96
C THR A 103 -3.57 1.96 6.22
N THR A 104 -2.60 1.19 6.73
CA THR A 104 -1.24 1.67 6.98
C THR A 104 -0.57 2.12 5.68
N ILE A 105 -0.63 1.30 4.62
CA ILE A 105 -0.04 1.61 3.30
C ILE A 105 -0.63 2.90 2.70
N ALA A 106 -1.92 3.16 2.93
CA ALA A 106 -2.59 4.36 2.40
C ALA A 106 -1.91 5.66 2.86
N MET A 107 -1.22 5.64 4.00
CA MET A 107 -0.44 6.77 4.50
C MET A 107 0.89 6.97 3.76
N GLY A 108 1.46 5.89 3.19
CA GLY A 108 2.77 5.90 2.54
C GLY A 108 2.79 6.64 1.21
N TYR A 109 1.71 6.57 0.42
CA TYR A 109 1.56 7.28 -0.85
C TYR A 109 1.63 8.81 -0.69
N PRO A 110 0.76 9.48 0.10
CA PRO A 110 0.82 10.93 0.26
C PRO A 110 2.11 11.37 0.97
N SER A 111 2.65 10.55 1.88
CA SER A 111 3.93 10.83 2.55
C SER A 111 5.07 10.90 1.54
N THR A 112 5.16 9.93 0.61
CA THR A 112 6.16 9.93 -0.46
C THR A 112 6.00 11.14 -1.36
N GLN A 113 4.77 11.48 -1.78
CA GLN A 113 4.50 12.64 -2.64
C GLN A 113 4.93 13.97 -2.00
N SER A 114 4.73 14.13 -0.68
CA SER A 114 5.18 15.32 0.05
C SER A 114 6.71 15.47 0.13
N LEU A 115 7.46 14.38 -0.04
CA LEU A 115 8.92 14.35 0.03
C LEU A 115 9.59 14.57 -1.33
N VAL A 116 8.94 14.25 -2.44
CA VAL A 116 9.48 14.46 -3.80
C VAL A 116 10.01 15.89 -4.02
N PRO A 117 9.25 16.97 -3.76
CA PRO A 117 9.72 18.33 -4.00
C PRO A 117 10.84 18.77 -3.03
N GLN A 118 11.07 18.05 -1.93
CA GLN A 118 12.13 18.36 -0.96
C GLN A 118 13.48 17.75 -1.35
N VAL A 119 13.47 16.68 -2.15
CA VAL A 119 14.64 15.83 -2.42
C VAL A 119 15.16 16.00 -3.85
N ALA A 120 14.33 16.46 -4.78
CA ALA A 120 14.71 16.69 -6.17
C ALA A 120 14.65 18.19 -6.55
N PRO A 121 15.66 18.73 -7.26
CA PRO A 121 15.53 20.00 -7.99
C PRO A 121 14.46 19.87 -9.09
N LYS A 122 13.76 20.97 -9.41
CA LYS A 122 12.67 20.97 -10.41
C LYS A 122 13.14 20.49 -11.78
N GLU A 123 14.38 20.78 -12.13
CA GLU A 123 15.02 20.44 -13.40
C GLU A 123 15.22 18.91 -13.55
N LEU A 124 15.27 18.18 -12.43
CA LEU A 124 15.46 16.74 -12.39
C LEU A 124 14.16 15.96 -12.12
N PHE A 125 13.02 16.62 -11.99
CA PHE A 125 11.74 15.97 -11.70
C PHE A 125 11.38 14.90 -12.71
N GLN A 126 11.57 15.15 -14.00
CA GLN A 126 11.26 14.16 -15.03
C GLN A 126 12.15 12.92 -14.91
N SER A 127 13.45 13.08 -14.73
CA SER A 127 14.40 11.97 -14.55
C SER A 127 14.12 11.18 -13.25
N ALA A 128 13.85 11.89 -12.15
CA ALA A 128 13.50 11.29 -10.88
C ALA A 128 12.18 10.51 -10.96
N ASN A 129 11.18 11.05 -11.67
CA ASN A 129 9.91 10.38 -11.91
C ASN A 129 10.10 9.13 -12.79
N SER A 130 10.86 9.20 -13.88
CA SER A 130 11.17 8.03 -14.71
C SER A 130 11.85 6.92 -13.91
N MET A 131 12.82 7.26 -13.07
CA MET A 131 13.50 6.29 -12.21
C MET A 131 12.57 5.71 -11.14
N ASN A 132 11.69 6.53 -10.55
CA ASN A 132 10.67 6.06 -9.62
C ASN A 132 9.72 5.07 -10.31
N GLN A 133 9.23 5.40 -11.51
CA GLN A 133 8.35 4.54 -12.29
C GLN A 133 9.02 3.22 -12.67
N LEU A 134 10.30 3.25 -13.07
CA LEU A 134 11.09 2.04 -13.31
C LEU A 134 11.18 1.18 -12.05
N GLY A 135 11.52 1.79 -10.91
CA GLY A 135 11.56 1.11 -9.62
C GLY A 135 10.20 0.50 -9.25
N ASN A 136 9.10 1.22 -9.48
CA ASN A 136 7.75 0.74 -9.20
C ASN A 136 7.37 -0.45 -10.09
N ALA A 137 7.74 -0.41 -11.37
CA ALA A 137 7.55 -1.54 -12.28
C ALA A 137 8.33 -2.77 -11.82
N LEU A 138 9.61 -2.59 -11.45
CA LEU A 138 10.44 -3.66 -10.90
C LEU A 138 9.87 -4.22 -9.60
N GLY A 139 9.42 -3.37 -8.66
CA GLY A 139 8.78 -3.82 -7.43
C GLY A 139 7.51 -4.63 -7.70
N ARG A 140 6.70 -4.22 -8.68
CA ARG A 140 5.48 -4.94 -9.08
C ARG A 140 5.75 -6.31 -9.67
N THR A 141 6.87 -6.49 -10.36
CA THR A 141 7.26 -7.78 -10.94
C THR A 141 8.01 -8.66 -9.94
N LEU A 142 8.99 -8.09 -9.23
CA LEU A 142 9.88 -8.83 -8.34
C LEU A 142 9.21 -9.18 -7.00
N GLY A 143 8.29 -8.35 -6.50
CA GLY A 143 7.59 -8.62 -5.23
C GLY A 143 6.88 -9.99 -5.22
N PRO A 144 5.97 -10.27 -6.16
CA PRO A 144 5.30 -11.58 -6.26
C PRO A 144 6.26 -12.72 -6.53
N LEU A 145 7.32 -12.48 -7.32
CA LEU A 145 8.35 -13.49 -7.60
C LEU A 145 9.08 -13.91 -6.31
N LEU A 146 9.50 -12.94 -5.50
CA LEU A 146 10.13 -13.18 -4.21
C LEU A 146 9.18 -13.89 -3.24
N ALA A 147 7.89 -13.53 -3.22
CA ALA A 147 6.88 -14.25 -2.44
C ALA A 147 6.82 -15.72 -2.85
N GLY A 148 6.69 -16.01 -4.16
CA GLY A 148 6.62 -17.36 -4.68
C GLY A 148 7.87 -18.20 -4.36
N ILE A 149 9.06 -17.62 -4.47
CA ILE A 149 10.32 -18.29 -4.12
C ILE A 149 10.34 -18.64 -2.62
N LEU A 150 10.02 -17.69 -1.74
CA LEU A 150 10.04 -17.93 -0.30
C LEU A 150 8.99 -18.95 0.14
N ILE A 151 7.82 -18.93 -0.48
CA ILE A 151 6.77 -19.94 -0.28
C ILE A 151 7.28 -21.32 -0.70
N ALA A 152 7.88 -21.44 -1.89
CA ALA A 152 8.38 -22.71 -2.41
C ALA A 152 9.52 -23.31 -1.55
N ILE A 153 10.27 -22.48 -0.83
CA ILE A 153 11.32 -22.94 0.09
C ILE A 153 10.72 -23.61 1.34
N LYS A 154 9.61 -23.09 1.87
CA LYS A 154 9.00 -23.65 3.09
C LYS A 154 7.48 -23.46 3.12
N ASP A 155 7.03 -22.23 3.35
CA ASP A 155 5.62 -21.91 3.58
C ASP A 155 5.36 -20.40 3.42
N ALA A 156 4.08 -20.01 3.52
CA ALA A 156 3.67 -18.60 3.51
C ALA A 156 4.26 -17.81 4.70
N ALA A 157 4.48 -18.45 5.85
CA ALA A 157 5.01 -17.77 7.04
C ALA A 157 6.42 -17.22 6.80
N VAL A 158 7.30 -17.98 6.12
CA VAL A 158 8.63 -17.51 5.71
C VAL A 158 8.55 -16.34 4.74
N ALA A 159 7.58 -16.33 3.83
CA ALA A 159 7.37 -15.20 2.94
C ALA A 159 7.02 -13.90 3.71
N PHE A 160 6.22 -14.00 4.78
CA PHE A 160 5.91 -12.86 5.64
C PHE A 160 7.11 -12.39 6.50
N ILE A 161 8.03 -13.29 6.88
CA ILE A 161 9.32 -12.87 7.47
C ILE A 161 10.15 -12.09 6.44
N GLY A 162 10.29 -12.61 5.22
CA GLY A 162 11.00 -11.91 4.15
C GLY A 162 10.39 -10.54 3.84
N LEU A 163 9.06 -10.45 3.88
CA LEU A 163 8.34 -9.19 3.76
C LEU A 163 8.69 -8.19 4.88
N ALA A 164 8.77 -8.66 6.13
CA ALA A 164 9.18 -7.82 7.26
C ALA A 164 10.59 -7.24 7.03
N VAL A 165 11.52 -8.04 6.48
CA VAL A 165 12.86 -7.58 6.10
C VAL A 165 12.80 -6.50 5.02
N VAL A 166 11.99 -6.71 3.96
CA VAL A 166 11.81 -5.71 2.89
C VAL A 166 11.30 -4.37 3.45
N TYR A 167 10.32 -4.40 4.34
CA TYR A 167 9.82 -3.17 4.98
C TYR A 167 10.82 -2.54 5.95
N ALA A 168 11.60 -3.34 6.67
CA ALA A 168 12.66 -2.82 7.53
C ALA A 168 13.75 -2.10 6.72
N VAL A 169 14.17 -2.67 5.59
CA VAL A 169 15.12 -2.03 4.68
C VAL A 169 14.52 -0.75 4.07
N SER A 170 13.23 -0.74 3.74
CA SER A 170 12.53 0.45 3.29
C SER A 170 12.47 1.55 4.36
N ALA A 171 12.24 1.19 5.63
CA ALA A 171 12.28 2.11 6.76
C ALA A 171 13.69 2.72 6.92
N LEU A 172 14.74 1.88 6.89
CA LEU A 172 16.14 2.31 6.94
C LEU A 172 16.49 3.27 5.81
N ALA A 173 16.09 2.97 4.57
CA ALA A 173 16.27 3.87 3.44
C ALA A 173 15.56 5.22 3.65
N THR A 174 14.41 5.22 4.33
CA THR A 174 13.65 6.43 4.66
C THR A 174 14.39 7.32 5.67
N PHE A 175 15.12 6.74 6.63
CA PHE A 175 15.95 7.52 7.55
C PHE A 175 17.02 8.35 6.83
N GLY A 176 17.58 7.83 5.73
CA GLY A 176 18.57 8.50 4.89
C GLY A 176 18.04 9.67 4.06
N ILE A 177 16.73 9.96 4.08
CA ILE A 177 16.15 11.08 3.34
C ILE A 177 16.42 12.39 4.09
N GLY A 178 17.20 13.30 3.51
CA GLY A 178 17.36 14.66 4.01
C GLY A 178 16.11 15.49 3.74
N THR A 179 15.48 16.03 4.78
CA THR A 179 14.31 16.92 4.68
C THR A 179 14.69 18.34 5.07
N LYS A 180 14.27 19.34 4.29
CA LYS A 180 14.66 20.75 4.48
C LYS A 180 13.61 21.60 5.22
N THR A 181 12.39 21.12 5.44
CA THR A 181 11.30 21.98 5.92
C THR A 181 11.09 21.91 7.45
N PRO A 182 11.00 23.07 8.13
CA PRO A 182 10.51 23.16 9.49
C PRO A 182 9.01 22.82 9.56
N LEU A 183 8.58 22.25 10.68
CA LEU A 183 7.19 21.90 10.97
C LEU A 183 6.38 23.18 11.21
N CYS A 184 5.52 23.60 10.27
CA CYS A 184 4.48 24.57 10.59
C CYS A 184 3.34 23.84 11.28
N SER A 185 3.35 23.83 12.61
CA SER A 185 2.19 23.43 13.41
C SER A 185 1.10 24.49 13.27
N GLU A 186 0.23 24.37 12.26
CA GLU A 186 -1.03 25.13 12.31
C GLU A 186 -1.87 24.65 13.50
N SER A 187 -2.21 25.58 14.39
CA SER A 187 -3.03 25.39 15.59
C SER A 187 -4.51 25.23 15.23
N GLY A 188 -4.84 24.26 14.37
CA GLY A 188 -6.20 23.94 13.92
C GLY A 188 -6.65 22.54 14.32
N SER A 189 -7.96 22.35 14.51
CA SER A 189 -8.55 21.02 14.66
C SER A 189 -8.41 20.22 13.36
N ALA A 190 -7.82 19.02 13.45
CA ALA A 190 -7.68 18.08 12.33
C ALA A 190 -9.02 17.82 11.62
N ILE A 191 -10.10 17.74 12.40
CA ILE A 191 -11.45 17.51 11.90
C ILE A 191 -11.97 18.74 11.13
N GLY A 192 -11.58 19.95 11.55
CA GLY A 192 -11.94 21.19 10.86
C GLY A 192 -11.34 21.28 9.47
N GLN A 193 -10.04 20.98 9.33
CA GLN A 193 -9.35 20.96 8.04
C GLN A 193 -9.92 19.88 7.10
N ILE A 194 -10.24 18.69 7.61
CA ILE A 194 -10.91 17.64 6.83
C ILE A 194 -12.30 18.11 6.38
N ALA A 195 -13.09 18.72 7.26
CA ALA A 195 -14.43 19.23 6.93
C ALA A 195 -14.39 20.35 5.88
N ASP A 196 -13.41 21.25 5.96
CA ASP A 196 -13.22 22.32 4.98
C ASP A 196 -12.75 21.79 3.63
N GLY A 197 -11.86 20.79 3.61
CA GLY A 197 -11.49 20.08 2.39
C GLY A 197 -12.68 19.37 1.73
N LEU A 198 -13.51 18.68 2.52
CA LEU A 198 -14.72 18.02 2.01
C LEU A 198 -15.76 19.02 1.49
N ARG A 199 -15.91 20.15 2.18
CA ARG A 199 -16.78 21.26 1.75
C ARG A 199 -16.28 21.89 0.44
N TYR A 200 -14.96 22.04 0.29
CA TYR A 200 -14.33 22.54 -0.94
C TYR A 200 -14.55 21.59 -2.13
N ILE A 201 -14.34 20.28 -1.92
CA ILE A 201 -14.58 19.26 -2.97
C ILE A 201 -16.04 19.28 -3.43
N ARG A 202 -17.02 19.35 -2.50
CA ARG A 202 -18.45 19.45 -2.86
C ARG A 202 -18.79 20.71 -3.65
N ARG A 203 -18.05 21.80 -3.44
CA ARG A 203 -18.32 23.10 -4.08
C ARG A 203 -17.70 23.21 -5.47
N ASN A 204 -16.70 22.39 -5.78
CA ASN A 204 -16.03 22.36 -7.08
C ASN A 204 -16.48 21.13 -7.90
N PRO A 205 -17.46 21.26 -8.82
CA PRO A 205 -18.03 20.13 -9.55
C PRO A 205 -16.98 19.39 -10.41
N ILE A 206 -15.99 20.09 -10.95
CA ILE A 206 -14.88 19.49 -11.71
C ILE A 206 -14.08 18.54 -10.83
N LEU A 207 -13.74 18.97 -9.61
CA LEU A 207 -12.94 18.16 -8.68
C LEU A 207 -13.71 16.91 -8.25
N MET A 208 -15.02 17.03 -8.04
CA MET A 208 -15.89 15.90 -7.72
C MET A 208 -16.00 14.89 -8.88
N TRP A 209 -16.11 15.36 -10.13
CA TRP A 209 -16.09 14.48 -11.31
C TRP A 209 -14.75 13.76 -11.49
N VAL A 210 -13.63 14.44 -11.26
CA VAL A 210 -12.29 13.83 -11.33
C VAL A 210 -12.15 12.74 -10.27
N ILE A 211 -12.62 12.97 -9.03
CA ILE A 211 -12.59 11.96 -7.97
C ILE A 211 -13.50 10.77 -8.32
N LEU A 212 -14.73 11.02 -8.77
CA LEU A 212 -15.67 9.97 -9.18
C LEU A 212 -15.12 9.12 -10.33
N MET A 213 -14.50 9.75 -11.32
CA MET A 213 -13.86 9.07 -12.44
C MET A 213 -12.66 8.23 -11.99
N ALA A 214 -11.82 8.76 -11.08
CA ALA A 214 -10.71 8.00 -10.54
C ALA A 214 -11.19 6.76 -9.75
N TYR A 215 -12.21 6.93 -8.89
CA TYR A 215 -12.81 5.81 -8.15
C TYR A 215 -13.49 4.80 -9.06
N SER A 216 -14.20 5.24 -10.09
CA SER A 216 -14.88 4.33 -11.02
C SER A 216 -13.88 3.49 -11.82
N VAL A 217 -12.75 4.06 -12.25
CA VAL A 217 -11.68 3.31 -12.93
C VAL A 217 -11.08 2.23 -12.01
N VAL A 218 -10.80 2.58 -10.75
CA VAL A 218 -10.27 1.61 -9.76
C VAL A 218 -11.30 0.50 -9.49
N PHE A 219 -12.56 0.88 -9.29
CA PHE A 219 -13.66 -0.06 -9.06
C PHE A 219 -13.87 -1.02 -10.24
N LEU A 220 -13.90 -0.49 -11.47
CA LEU A 220 -14.05 -1.30 -12.68
C LEU A 220 -12.86 -2.22 -12.89
N SER A 221 -11.62 -1.74 -12.71
CA SER A 221 -10.42 -2.56 -12.87
C SER A 221 -10.42 -3.77 -11.94
N PHE A 222 -10.91 -3.58 -10.72
CA PHE A 222 -11.09 -4.66 -9.75
C PHE A 222 -12.20 -5.63 -10.19
N PHE A 223 -13.37 -5.10 -10.55
CA PHE A 223 -14.52 -5.88 -11.01
C PHE A 223 -14.20 -6.76 -12.24
N PHE A 224 -13.44 -6.24 -13.20
CA PHE A 224 -13.03 -7.00 -14.40
C PHE A 224 -11.96 -8.06 -14.11
N SER A 225 -11.11 -7.87 -13.09
CA SER A 225 -10.06 -8.83 -12.74
C SER A 225 -10.59 -10.06 -12.02
N ASP A 226 -11.70 -9.92 -11.28
CA ASP A 226 -12.28 -10.99 -10.44
C ASP A 226 -13.40 -11.80 -11.10
N HIS A 227 -13.73 -11.57 -12.38
CA HIS A 227 -14.66 -12.42 -13.13
C HIS A 227 -13.92 -13.51 -13.93
N PRO A 228 -13.80 -14.76 -13.41
CA PRO A 228 -13.18 -15.87 -14.13
C PRO A 228 -13.98 -16.37 -15.35
N GLY A 229 -15.21 -15.88 -15.54
CA GLY A 229 -16.15 -16.38 -16.56
C GLY A 229 -15.79 -16.09 -18.02
N LEU A 230 -14.79 -15.24 -18.29
CA LEU A 230 -14.36 -14.91 -19.65
C LEU A 230 -13.04 -15.57 -20.06
N ARG A 231 -12.24 -16.09 -19.11
CA ARG A 231 -10.97 -16.75 -19.43
C ARG A 231 -11.09 -18.22 -19.81
N SER A 232 -12.13 -18.92 -19.34
CA SER A 232 -12.30 -20.35 -19.63
C SER A 232 -12.76 -20.66 -21.06
N ARG A 233 -13.27 -19.67 -21.80
CA ARG A 233 -13.72 -19.88 -23.18
C ARG A 233 -12.63 -19.75 -24.24
N CYS A 234 -11.48 -19.17 -23.92
CA CYS A 234 -10.38 -19.00 -24.90
C CYS A 234 -9.37 -20.16 -24.88
N THR A 235 -9.32 -20.97 -23.83
CA THR A 235 -8.38 -22.12 -23.73
C THR A 235 -8.96 -23.45 -24.18
N GLN A 236 -10.23 -23.49 -24.61
CA GLN A 236 -10.88 -24.72 -25.11
C GLN A 236 -10.85 -24.88 -26.64
N HIS A 237 -10.19 -23.96 -27.37
CA HIS A 237 -10.11 -23.96 -28.83
C HIS A 237 -8.68 -23.96 -29.40
N GLN A 238 -7.68 -24.34 -28.60
CA GLN A 238 -6.33 -24.66 -29.11
C GLN A 238 -5.96 -26.10 -28.77
#